data_AF-I0WMH8-F1
#
_entry.id   AF-I0WMH8-F1
#
_cell.length_a   1.000
_cell.length_b   1.000
_cell.length_c   1.000
_cell.angle_alpha   90.00
_cell.angle_beta   90.00
_cell.angle_gamma   90.00
#
_symmetry.space_group_name_H-M   'P 1'
#
loop_
_entity.id
_entity.type
_entity.pdbx_description
1 polymer ?
#
loop_
_entity_poly.entity_id
_entity_poly.type
_entity_poly.pdbx_seq_one_letter_code
_entity_poly.pdbx_strand_id
1 'polypeptide(L)'
;MSVGPRDHPRAHNAATLTVQRRILDAAPHLAQSTKAAGELFQQFVQEWVDARVEPDQVDPLCSVLLVNPACAVLRTAYLQWQPGDDAQRILGLLDSAFAEIEAGVLDLPRSRVGVASHECH
;
A
#
# COMPACT_ATOMS: atom_id res chain seq x y z
N MET A 1 -29.72 6.55 24.85
CA MET A 1 -29.43 6.30 23.42
C MET A 1 -28.07 5.63 23.36
N SER A 2 -28.04 4.32 23.09
CA SER A 2 -26.79 3.54 23.05
C SER A 2 -26.25 3.57 21.62
N VAL A 3 -25.05 4.14 21.44
CA VAL A 3 -24.33 4.14 20.16
C VAL A 3 -23.70 2.75 20.00
N GLY A 4 -24.28 1.93 19.13
CA GLY A 4 -23.73 0.61 18.77
C GLY A 4 -22.37 0.72 18.06
N PRO A 5 -21.56 -0.35 18.08
CA PRO A 5 -20.15 -0.30 17.68
C PRO A 5 -20.04 -0.10 16.15
N ARG A 6 -19.29 0.92 15.73
CA ARG A 6 -19.00 1.23 14.32
C ARG A 6 -17.85 0.39 13.75
N ASP A 7 -17.65 -0.84 14.24
CA ASP A 7 -16.46 -1.66 13.91
C ASP A 7 -16.65 -2.65 12.77
N HIS A 8 -17.88 -2.82 12.24
CA HIS A 8 -18.18 -3.89 11.28
C HIS A 8 -17.66 -3.73 9.84
N PRO A 9 -17.61 -2.54 9.19
CA PRO A 9 -17.24 -2.49 7.77
C PRO A 9 -15.73 -2.68 7.53
N ARG A 10 -14.88 -2.24 8.47
CA ARG A 10 -13.41 -2.35 8.33
C ARG A 10 -12.91 -3.78 8.47
N ALA A 11 -13.46 -4.53 9.43
CA ALA A 11 -13.11 -5.94 9.63
C ALA A 11 -13.53 -6.83 8.45
N HIS A 12 -14.71 -6.56 7.88
CA HIS A 12 -15.19 -7.27 6.69
C HIS A 12 -14.28 -7.03 5.47
N ASN A 13 -13.90 -5.77 5.22
CA ASN A 13 -13.00 -5.42 4.12
C ASN A 13 -11.61 -6.06 4.28
N ALA A 14 -11.07 -6.07 5.50
CA ALA A 14 -9.80 -6.72 5.83
C ALA A 14 -9.82 -8.24 5.55
N ALA A 15 -10.89 -8.92 5.95
CA ALA A 15 -11.06 -10.35 5.71
C ALA A 15 -11.15 -10.65 4.20
N THR A 16 -11.92 -9.85 3.46
CA THR A 16 -12.06 -9.97 2.01
C THR A 16 -10.72 -9.80 1.29
N LEU A 17 -9.92 -8.80 1.66
CA LEU A 17 -8.59 -8.58 1.08
C LEU A 17 -7.64 -9.76 1.32
N THR A 18 -7.66 -10.32 2.54
CA THR A 18 -6.83 -11.48 2.90
C THR A 18 -7.20 -12.70 2.07
N VAL A 19 -8.50 -12.95 1.90
CA VAL A 19 -9.01 -14.05 1.06
C VAL A 19 -8.63 -13.84 -0.40
N GLN A 20 -8.82 -12.63 -0.93
CA GLN A 20 -8.42 -12.29 -2.31
C GLN A 20 -6.93 -12.53 -2.54
N ARG A 21 -6.07 -12.13 -1.60
CA ARG A 21 -4.61 -12.33 -1.71
C ARG A 21 -4.25 -13.81 -1.85
N ARG A 22 -4.86 -14.67 -1.03
CA ARG A 22 -4.64 -16.13 -1.07
C ARG A 22 -5.16 -16.76 -2.37
N ILE A 23 -6.32 -16.32 -2.85
CA ILE A 23 -6.88 -16.81 -4.12
C ILE A 23 -5.96 -16.47 -5.30
N LEU A 24 -5.43 -15.24 -5.33
CA LEU A 24 -4.54 -14.80 -6.41
C LEU A 24 -3.19 -15.52 -6.40
N ASP A 25 -2.69 -15.88 -5.23
CA ASP A 25 -1.49 -16.71 -5.08
C ASP A 25 -1.73 -18.14 -5.61
N ALA A 26 -2.87 -18.74 -5.25
CA ALA A 26 -3.25 -20.09 -5.70
C ALA A 26 -3.63 -20.15 -7.19
N ALA A 27 -4.07 -19.04 -7.78
CA ALA A 27 -4.53 -18.96 -9.16
C ALA A 27 -4.06 -17.67 -9.86
N PRO A 28 -2.78 -17.60 -10.29
CA PRO A 28 -2.17 -16.39 -10.84
C PRO A 28 -2.84 -15.87 -12.12
N HIS A 29 -3.51 -16.73 -12.88
CA HIS A 29 -4.26 -16.33 -14.08
C HIS A 29 -5.45 -15.43 -13.76
N LEU A 30 -6.00 -15.51 -12.53
CA LEU A 30 -7.03 -14.58 -12.05
C LEU A 30 -6.47 -13.18 -11.76
N ALA A 31 -5.13 -13.04 -11.67
CA ALA A 31 -4.49 -11.75 -11.45
C ALA A 31 -4.65 -10.77 -12.63
N GLN A 32 -5.02 -11.26 -13.81
CA GLN A 32 -5.34 -10.39 -14.95
C GLN A 32 -6.62 -9.57 -14.70
N SER A 33 -7.54 -10.06 -13.85
CA SER A 33 -8.74 -9.33 -13.44
C SER A 33 -8.48 -8.29 -12.34
N THR A 34 -7.37 -8.37 -11.61
CA THR A 34 -7.05 -7.44 -10.51
C THR A 34 -6.57 -6.09 -10.99
N LYS A 35 -6.32 -5.94 -12.29
CA LYS A 35 -6.07 -4.63 -12.93
C LYS A 35 -7.19 -3.64 -12.60
N ALA A 36 -8.45 -4.11 -12.55
CA ALA A 36 -9.60 -3.32 -12.16
C ALA A 36 -9.55 -2.82 -10.69
N ALA A 37 -8.95 -3.58 -9.77
CA ALA A 37 -8.82 -3.16 -8.38
C ALA A 37 -7.73 -2.09 -8.20
N GLY A 38 -6.64 -2.17 -8.97
CA GLY A 38 -5.61 -1.13 -9.03
C GLY A 38 -6.14 0.19 -9.60
N GLU A 39 -7.01 0.10 -10.61
CA GLU A 39 -7.69 1.25 -11.22
C GLU A 39 -8.65 1.94 -10.23
N LEU A 40 -9.42 1.16 -9.45
CA LEU A 40 -10.30 1.71 -8.40
C LEU A 40 -9.53 2.42 -7.28
N PHE A 41 -8.37 1.90 -6.87
CA PHE A 41 -7.54 2.57 -5.88
C PHE A 41 -6.95 3.86 -6.41
N GLN A 42 -6.43 3.84 -7.65
CA GLN A 42 -5.91 5.05 -8.29
C GLN A 42 -6.99 6.13 -8.39
N GLN A 43 -8.21 5.74 -8.79
CA GLN A 43 -9.35 6.65 -8.83
C GLN A 43 -9.67 7.22 -7.43
N PHE A 44 -9.74 6.37 -6.40
CA PHE A 44 -9.98 6.80 -5.02
C PHE A 44 -8.93 7.81 -4.53
N VAL A 45 -7.65 7.56 -4.81
CA VAL A 45 -6.56 8.47 -4.42
C VAL A 45 -6.67 9.80 -5.17
N GLN A 46 -6.98 9.77 -6.47
CA GLN A 46 -7.20 10.98 -7.26
C GLN A 46 -8.36 11.80 -6.69
N GLU A 47 -9.51 11.17 -6.43
CA GLU A 47 -10.67 11.84 -5.82
C GLU A 47 -10.34 12.42 -4.43
N TRP A 48 -9.53 11.72 -3.63
CA TRP A 48 -9.09 12.19 -2.32
C TRP A 48 -8.18 13.41 -2.40
N VAL A 49 -7.28 13.46 -3.40
CA VAL A 49 -6.40 14.61 -3.69
C VAL A 49 -7.25 15.76 -4.18
N ASP A 50 -8.10 15.55 -5.19
CA ASP A 50 -8.96 16.58 -5.79
C ASP A 50 -9.90 17.22 -4.76
N ALA A 51 -10.38 16.46 -3.77
CA ALA A 51 -11.22 16.98 -2.70
C ALA A 51 -10.48 17.88 -1.68
N ARG A 52 -9.14 17.82 -1.62
CA ARG A 52 -8.30 18.59 -0.68
C ARG A 52 -7.49 19.68 -1.36
N VAL A 53 -7.33 19.54 -2.66
CA VAL A 53 -6.66 20.48 -3.54
C VAL A 53 -7.72 21.43 -4.06
N GLU A 54 -7.68 22.70 -3.63
CA GLU A 54 -8.46 23.72 -4.33
C GLU A 54 -7.90 23.85 -5.76
N PRO A 55 -8.71 23.64 -6.81
CA PRO A 55 -8.23 23.60 -8.20
C PRO A 55 -7.49 24.87 -8.64
N ASP A 56 -7.80 25.99 -7.99
CA ASP A 56 -7.22 27.31 -8.28
C ASP A 56 -5.90 27.57 -7.52
N GLN A 57 -5.54 26.70 -6.56
CA GLN A 57 -4.40 26.89 -5.66
C GLN A 57 -3.26 25.87 -5.82
N VAL A 58 -3.47 24.80 -6.57
CA VAL A 58 -2.46 23.73 -6.71
C VAL A 58 -2.19 23.43 -8.17
N ASP A 59 -0.91 23.51 -8.52
CA ASP A 59 -0.41 23.15 -9.83
C ASP A 59 -0.80 21.69 -10.18
N PRO A 60 -1.35 21.41 -11.38
CA PRO A 60 -1.61 20.06 -11.85
C PRO A 60 -0.42 19.10 -11.70
N LEU A 61 0.80 19.59 -11.86
CA LEU A 61 2.03 18.83 -11.62
C LEU A 61 2.13 18.37 -10.16
N CYS A 62 1.81 19.24 -9.20
CA CYS A 62 1.82 18.90 -7.77
C CYS A 62 0.77 17.84 -7.43
N SER A 63 -0.43 17.89 -8.02
CA SER A 63 -1.45 16.85 -7.84
C SER A 63 -0.96 15.49 -8.34
N VAL A 64 -0.38 15.44 -9.55
CA VAL A 64 0.20 14.21 -10.11
C VAL A 64 1.35 13.67 -9.25
N LEU A 65 2.19 14.56 -8.71
CA LEU A 65 3.28 14.20 -7.80
C LEU A 65 2.80 13.69 -6.43
N LEU A 66 1.54 13.91 -6.04
CA LEU A 66 0.95 13.31 -4.83
C LEU A 66 0.36 11.93 -5.12
N VAL A 67 -0.32 11.78 -6.26
CA VAL A 67 -1.00 10.53 -6.63
C VAL A 67 0.01 9.43 -6.99
N ASN A 68 1.05 9.76 -7.77
CA ASN A 68 2.01 8.77 -8.24
C ASN A 68 2.76 8.05 -7.10
N PRO A 69 3.29 8.75 -6.08
CA PRO A 69 3.92 8.08 -4.93
C PRO A 69 2.93 7.23 -4.14
N ALA A 70 1.69 7.68 -3.94
CA ALA A 70 0.67 6.88 -3.25
C ALA A 70 0.35 5.57 -4.00
N CYS A 71 0.25 5.62 -5.32
CA CYS A 71 0.14 4.41 -6.15
C CYS A 71 1.37 3.51 -6.05
N ALA A 72 2.57 4.09 -6.05
CA ALA A 72 3.82 3.35 -5.89
C ALA A 72 3.94 2.67 -4.52
N VAL A 73 3.51 3.35 -3.45
CA VAL A 73 3.42 2.82 -2.08
C VAL A 73 2.49 1.63 -2.04
N LEU A 74 1.26 1.77 -2.53
CA LEU A 74 0.31 0.65 -2.52
C LEU A 74 0.86 -0.55 -3.28
N ARG A 75 1.38 -0.33 -4.50
CA ARG A 75 1.93 -1.41 -5.30
C ARG A 75 3.06 -2.12 -4.57
N THR A 76 3.97 -1.36 -3.95
CA THR A 76 5.09 -1.90 -3.18
C THR A 76 4.61 -2.69 -1.97
N ALA A 77 3.69 -2.13 -1.18
CA ALA A 77 3.11 -2.82 -0.02
C ALA A 77 2.40 -4.11 -0.44
N TYR A 78 1.62 -4.09 -1.52
CA TYR A 78 0.93 -5.26 -2.04
C TYR A 78 1.88 -6.36 -2.52
N LEU A 79 2.99 -6.00 -3.18
CA LEU A 79 4.01 -6.96 -3.61
C LEU A 79 4.76 -7.59 -2.43
N GLN A 80 4.98 -6.83 -1.36
CA GLN A 80 5.63 -7.31 -0.14
C GLN A 80 4.69 -8.07 0.81
N TRP A 81 3.37 -7.88 0.66
CA TRP A 81 2.37 -8.55 1.48
C TRP A 81 2.24 -10.03 1.08
N GLN A 82 2.61 -10.93 1.98
CA GLN A 82 2.62 -12.36 1.69
C GLN A 82 1.22 -12.99 1.86
N PRO A 83 0.90 -14.10 1.19
CA PRO A 83 -0.41 -14.76 1.30
C PRO A 83 -0.79 -15.23 2.73
N GLY A 84 0.22 -15.48 3.57
CA GLY A 84 0.04 -15.86 4.98
C GLY A 84 -0.18 -14.68 5.92
N ASP A 85 0.12 -13.46 5.46
CA ASP A 85 0.01 -12.25 6.28
C ASP A 85 -1.46 -11.83 6.47
N ASP A 86 -1.73 -11.14 7.57
CA ASP A 86 -3.04 -10.54 7.82
C ASP A 86 -3.15 -9.13 7.21
N ALA A 87 -4.35 -8.55 7.26
CA ALA A 87 -4.58 -7.20 6.77
C ALA A 87 -3.84 -6.12 7.58
N GLN A 88 -3.46 -6.39 8.84
CA GLN A 88 -2.70 -5.44 9.63
C GLN A 88 -1.28 -5.28 9.08
N ARG A 89 -0.72 -6.36 8.53
CA ARG A 89 0.60 -6.33 7.89
C ARG A 89 0.66 -5.40 6.69
N ILE A 90 -0.35 -5.42 5.81
CA ILE A 90 -0.37 -4.50 4.66
C ILE A 90 -0.51 -3.04 5.10
N LEU A 91 -1.30 -2.75 6.15
CA LEU A 91 -1.38 -1.40 6.72
C LEU A 91 -0.02 -0.93 7.25
N GLY A 92 0.70 -1.78 7.99
CA GLY A 92 2.04 -1.46 8.47
C GLY A 92 3.07 -1.25 7.35
N LEU A 93 2.95 -1.97 6.23
CA LEU A 93 3.77 -1.77 5.04
C LEU A 93 3.48 -0.43 4.36
N LEU A 94 2.20 -0.02 4.29
CA LEU A 94 1.80 1.27 3.77
C LEU A 94 2.35 2.42 4.63
N ASP A 95 2.16 2.36 5.94
CA ASP A 95 2.65 3.37 6.88
C ASP A 95 4.18 3.53 6.78
N SER A 96 4.91 2.41 6.74
CA SER A 96 6.37 2.42 6.61
C SER A 96 6.80 3.05 5.28
N ALA A 97 6.17 2.69 4.17
CA ALA A 97 6.53 3.20 2.85
C ALA A 97 6.19 4.70 2.70
N PHE A 98 5.11 5.19 3.30
CA PHE A 98 4.82 6.62 3.35
C PHE A 98 5.83 7.39 4.20
N ALA A 99 6.23 6.85 5.36
CA ALA A 99 7.26 7.46 6.20
C ALA A 99 8.61 7.57 5.47
N GLU A 100 9.00 6.57 4.68
CA GLU A 100 10.22 6.61 3.86
C GLU A 100 10.16 7.67 2.75
N ILE A 101 8.98 7.89 2.16
CA ILE A 101 8.76 8.96 1.18
C ILE A 101 8.84 10.34 1.85
N GLU A 102 8.20 10.49 3.01
CA GLU A 102 8.21 11.73 3.80
C GLU A 102 9.62 12.11 4.25
N ALA A 103 10.42 11.14 4.70
CA ALA A 103 11.80 11.34 5.11
C ALA A 103 12.72 11.77 3.96
N GLY A 104 12.29 11.58 2.71
CA GLY A 104 13.14 11.68 1.53
C GLY A 104 14.07 10.47 1.46
N VAL A 105 13.97 9.68 0.40
CA VAL A 105 14.60 8.36 0.15
C VAL A 105 16.15 8.31 0.28
N LEU A 106 16.80 9.38 0.71
CA LEU A 106 18.25 9.56 0.77
C LEU A 106 18.92 8.95 2.02
N ASP A 107 18.18 8.50 3.03
CA ASP A 107 18.76 7.94 4.27
C ASP A 107 18.35 6.47 4.56
N LEU A 108 17.96 5.71 3.53
CA LEU A 108 17.69 4.28 3.67
C LEU A 108 18.96 3.55 4.16
N PRO A 109 18.94 2.85 5.31
CA PRO A 109 20.04 1.98 5.69
C PRO A 109 20.18 0.90 4.61
N ARG A 110 21.26 0.96 3.82
CA ARG A 110 21.66 -0.15 2.95
C ARG A 110 21.71 -1.37 3.83
N SER A 111 20.80 -2.31 3.61
CA SER A 111 20.68 -3.54 4.36
C SER A 111 22.07 -4.11 4.61
N ARG A 112 22.45 -4.27 5.89
CA ARG A 112 23.59 -5.11 6.28
C ARG A 112 23.24 -6.53 5.89
N VAL A 113 23.40 -6.85 4.61
CA VAL A 113 23.53 -8.23 4.17
C VAL A 113 24.85 -8.71 4.77
N GLY A 114 24.72 -9.61 5.74
CA GLY A 114 25.83 -10.13 6.51
C GLY A 114 26.91 -10.70 5.60
N VAL A 115 28.14 -10.24 5.82
CA VAL A 115 29.32 -11.03 5.48
C VAL A 115 29.75 -11.72 6.77
N ALA A 116 29.03 -12.78 7.13
CA ALA A 116 29.66 -13.86 7.85
C ALA A 116 30.43 -14.66 6.80
N SER A 117 31.69 -14.31 6.60
CA SER A 117 32.65 -15.20 5.95
C SER A 117 33.73 -15.48 6.97
N HIS A 118 33.62 -16.69 7.50
CA HIS A 118 34.70 -17.49 8.05
C HIS A 118 36.07 -17.12 7.44
N GLU A 119 36.98 -16.68 8.28
CA GLU A 119 38.39 -17.00 8.09
C GLU A 119 38.76 -18.04 9.16
N CYS A 120 38.65 -19.31 8.76
CA CYS A 120 39.60 -20.33 9.21
C CYS A 120 40.88 -20.10 8.41
N HIS A 121 41.97 -19.71 9.07
CA HIS A 121 43.24 -20.44 9.02
C HIS A 121 44.25 -19.88 10.02
#